data_AF-A0A7S3F0U1-F1
#
_entry.id   AF-A0A7S3F0U1-F1
#
_cell.length_a   1.000
_cell.length_b   1.000
_cell.length_c   1.000
_cell.angle_alpha   90.00
_cell.angle_beta   90.00
_cell.angle_gamma   90.00
#
_symmetry.space_group_name_H-M   'P 1'
#
loop_
_entity.id
_entity.type
_entity.pdbx_description
1 polymer ?
#
loop_
_entity_poly.entity_id
_entity_poly.type
_entity_poly.pdbx_seq_one_letter_code
_entity_poly.pdbx_strand_id
1 'polypeptide(L)'
;AGKSYGDVEKPTELGSGGQMGRYKYSNSAYYKYGGAGGGAIAISVDSGALKLDGDASILANGEAGEDGITANSYYGKFCGGGGGSGGSVLINASKVVGSGVIEVKGGAGGRGGYRYGSQMYAGGGG
;
A
#
# COMPACT_ATOMS: atom_id res chain seq x y z
N ALA A 1 -10.18 16.22 -3.59
CA ALA A 1 -10.08 14.93 -4.31
C ALA A 1 -8.61 14.70 -4.65
N GLY A 2 -8.06 13.51 -4.37
CA GLY A 2 -6.70 13.17 -4.79
C GLY A 2 -6.64 13.03 -6.31
N LYS A 3 -5.60 13.56 -6.96
CA LYS A 3 -5.35 13.30 -8.38
C LYS A 3 -5.01 11.82 -8.54
N SER A 4 -5.60 11.18 -9.55
CA SER A 4 -5.14 9.87 -10.01
C SER A 4 -3.66 9.95 -10.40
N TYR A 5 -2.84 9.09 -9.80
CA TYR A 5 -1.44 8.86 -10.17
C TYR A 5 -1.41 7.73 -11.20
N GLY A 6 -0.53 7.78 -12.20
CA GLY A 6 -0.47 6.81 -13.30
C GLY A 6 -0.77 7.35 -14.71
N ASP A 7 -0.18 6.70 -15.70
CA ASP A 7 -0.51 6.80 -17.12
C ASP A 7 -1.43 5.61 -17.49
N VAL A 8 -2.61 5.91 -18.03
CA VAL A 8 -3.65 4.91 -18.36
C VAL A 8 -3.26 4.09 -19.61
N GLU A 9 -2.44 4.65 -20.49
CA GLU A 9 -1.97 4.00 -21.71
C GLU A 9 -0.68 3.21 -21.49
N LYS A 10 0.13 3.64 -20.51
CA LYS A 10 1.36 2.96 -20.08
C LYS A 10 1.48 2.94 -18.56
N PRO A 11 0.75 2.06 -17.86
CA PRO A 11 0.90 1.87 -16.42
C PRO A 11 2.25 1.21 -16.12
N THR A 12 3.32 1.99 -16.20
CA THR A 12 4.68 1.60 -15.76
C THR A 12 4.99 2.18 -14.39
N GLU A 13 4.08 2.99 -13.85
CA GLU A 13 4.27 3.61 -12.55
C GLU A 13 4.09 2.57 -11.44
N LEU A 14 5.13 2.48 -10.60
CA LEU A 14 5.03 1.80 -9.32
C LEU A 14 4.06 2.57 -8.43
N GLY A 15 3.42 1.85 -7.51
CA GLY A 15 2.73 2.48 -6.40
C GLY A 15 3.71 3.36 -5.61
N SER A 16 3.23 4.49 -5.12
CA SER A 16 3.95 5.30 -4.14
C SER A 16 4.10 4.54 -2.82
N GLY A 17 5.27 4.67 -2.19
CA GLY A 17 5.47 4.22 -0.81
C GLY A 17 4.67 5.07 0.18
N GLY A 18 4.28 4.46 1.29
CA GLY A 18 3.61 5.13 2.39
C GLY A 18 4.55 6.07 3.14
N GLN A 19 3.99 7.13 3.73
CA GLN A 19 4.79 8.09 4.49
C GLN A 19 5.29 7.50 5.82
N MET A 20 6.47 7.93 6.26
CA MET A 20 6.99 7.56 7.57
C MET A 20 6.15 8.20 8.68
N GLY A 21 5.67 7.38 9.62
CA GLY A 21 5.10 7.86 10.87
C GLY A 21 6.20 8.48 11.74
N ARG A 22 6.00 9.71 12.22
CA ARG A 22 6.96 10.40 13.08
C ARG A 22 6.30 10.88 14.36
N TYR A 23 6.98 10.65 15.47
CA TYR A 23 6.56 11.18 16.76
C TYR A 23 7.77 11.64 17.57
N LYS A 24 7.63 12.78 18.24
CA LYS A 24 8.67 13.33 19.12
C LYS A 24 8.09 13.49 20.52
N TYR A 25 8.79 12.93 21.51
CA TYR A 25 8.48 13.11 22.93
C TYR A 25 9.73 13.58 23.67
N SER A 26 9.68 14.79 24.20
CA SER A 26 10.82 15.42 24.87
C SER A 26 12.08 15.36 23.97
N ASN A 27 13.14 14.70 24.43
CA ASN A 27 14.40 14.55 23.71
C ASN A 27 14.48 13.28 22.83
N SER A 28 13.40 12.50 22.70
CA SER A 28 13.37 11.27 21.91
C SER A 28 12.48 11.40 20.68
N ALA A 29 12.92 10.84 19.55
CA ALA A 29 12.15 10.74 18.32
C ALA A 29 11.94 9.26 17.96
N TYR A 30 10.70 8.94 17.61
CA TYR A 30 10.25 7.61 17.23
C TYR A 30 9.75 7.65 15.79
N TYR A 31 10.10 6.60 15.05
CA TYR A 31 9.82 6.50 13.63
C TYR A 31 9.22 5.12 13.33
N LYS A 32 8.27 5.09 12.41
CA LYS A 32 7.71 3.86 11.84
C LYS A 32 7.69 3.96 10.33
N TYR A 33 8.21 2.92 9.68
CA TYR A 33 8.31 2.90 8.23
C TYR A 33 6.90 2.82 7.61
N GLY A 34 6.70 3.58 6.54
CA GLY A 34 5.54 3.36 5.67
C GLY A 34 5.74 2.12 4.80
N GLY A 35 4.65 1.55 4.31
CA GLY A 35 4.68 0.37 3.47
C GLY A 35 5.21 0.68 2.06
N ALA A 36 5.80 -0.30 1.40
CA ALA A 36 6.19 -0.17 0.01
C ALA A 36 4.95 -0.02 -0.91
N GLY A 37 5.08 0.74 -2.00
CA GLY A 37 4.03 0.78 -3.02
C GLY A 37 4.06 -0.46 -3.91
N GLY A 38 2.92 -0.78 -4.54
CA GLY A 38 2.78 -1.96 -5.39
C GLY A 38 3.61 -1.91 -6.67
N GLY A 39 3.87 -3.07 -7.27
CA GLY A 39 4.65 -3.20 -8.50
C GLY A 39 3.91 -2.75 -9.77
N ALA A 40 4.62 -2.69 -10.89
CA ALA A 40 4.05 -2.49 -12.22
C ALA A 40 4.17 -3.79 -13.03
N ILE A 41 3.05 -4.29 -13.56
CA ILE A 41 2.99 -5.54 -14.33
C ILE A 41 2.44 -5.23 -15.72
N ALA A 42 3.17 -5.62 -16.76
CA ALA A 42 2.72 -5.54 -18.15
C ALA A 42 2.66 -6.94 -18.77
N ILE A 43 1.50 -7.32 -19.29
CA ILE A 43 1.26 -8.59 -19.95
C ILE A 43 0.77 -8.31 -21.37
N SER A 44 1.50 -8.84 -22.35
CA SER A 44 1.13 -8.79 -23.77
C SER A 44 0.87 -10.19 -24.28
N VAL A 45 -0.31 -10.41 -24.84
CA VAL A 45 -0.71 -11.67 -25.47
C VAL A 45 -1.00 -11.40 -26.94
N ASP A 46 -0.02 -11.68 -27.79
CA ASP A 46 -0.08 -11.39 -29.23
C ASP A 46 -1.11 -12.26 -29.97
N SER A 47 -1.40 -13.47 -29.47
CA SER A 47 -2.44 -14.34 -30.01
C SER A 47 -3.00 -15.28 -28.94
N GLY A 48 -4.28 -15.67 -29.08
CA GLY A 48 -4.97 -16.49 -28.09
C GLY A 48 -5.61 -15.67 -26.96
N ALA A 49 -5.71 -16.26 -25.77
CA ALA A 49 -6.37 -15.65 -24.61
C ALA A 49 -5.49 -15.73 -23.36
N LEU A 50 -5.48 -14.66 -22.56
CA LEU A 50 -5.01 -14.73 -21.18
C LEU A 50 -6.07 -15.43 -20.32
N LYS A 51 -5.75 -16.61 -19.79
CA LYS A 51 -6.64 -17.37 -18.91
C LYS A 51 -6.17 -17.24 -17.46
N LEU A 52 -7.00 -16.67 -16.59
CA LEU A 52 -6.83 -16.71 -15.14
C LEU A 52 -7.81 -17.71 -14.53
N ASP A 53 -7.32 -18.89 -14.16
CA ASP A 53 -8.11 -19.88 -13.42
C ASP A 53 -8.38 -19.44 -11.97
N GLY A 54 -9.35 -20.06 -11.30
CA GLY A 54 -9.94 -19.53 -10.07
C GLY A 54 -8.98 -19.30 -8.90
N ASP A 55 -7.85 -20.01 -8.86
CA ASP A 55 -6.78 -19.86 -7.87
C ASP A 55 -5.61 -18.98 -8.37
N ALA A 56 -5.61 -18.58 -9.64
CA ALA A 56 -4.60 -17.71 -10.21
C ALA A 56 -4.83 -16.25 -9.82
N SER A 57 -3.73 -15.55 -9.53
CA SER A 57 -3.78 -14.13 -9.17
C SER A 57 -2.65 -13.32 -9.81
N ILE A 58 -2.99 -12.13 -10.32
CA ILE A 58 -2.04 -11.07 -10.65
C ILE A 58 -2.19 -9.98 -9.60
N LEU A 59 -1.16 -9.79 -8.79
CA LEU A 59 -1.19 -8.90 -7.62
C LEU A 59 -0.12 -7.81 -7.76
N ALA A 60 -0.55 -6.56 -7.68
CA ALA A 60 0.32 -5.40 -7.59
C ALA A 60 -0.14 -4.53 -6.40
N ASN A 61 -0.27 -5.16 -5.24
CA ASN A 61 -0.73 -4.50 -4.02
C ASN A 61 0.40 -3.72 -3.35
N GLY A 62 0.05 -2.59 -2.71
CA GLY A 62 0.93 -1.91 -1.77
C GLY A 62 0.96 -2.62 -0.41
N GLU A 63 2.05 -2.45 0.31
CA GLU A 63 2.25 -3.04 1.64
C GLU A 63 1.67 -2.15 2.74
N ALA A 64 1.30 -2.77 3.85
CA ALA A 64 0.88 -2.05 5.04
C ALA A 64 2.04 -1.28 5.67
N GLY A 65 1.75 -0.10 6.23
CA GLY A 65 2.70 0.62 7.07
C GLY A 65 2.90 -0.06 8.42
N GLU A 66 4.05 0.17 9.05
CA GLU A 66 4.36 -0.44 10.34
C GLU A 66 3.45 0.09 11.46
N ASP A 67 3.03 -0.83 12.33
CA ASP A 67 2.32 -0.48 13.56
C ASP A 67 3.24 0.23 14.56
N GLY A 68 2.69 1.29 15.15
CA GLY A 68 3.29 2.08 16.23
C GLY A 68 3.09 1.50 17.63
N ILE A 69 2.40 0.36 17.74
CA ILE A 69 2.02 -0.27 19.01
C ILE A 69 3.03 -1.37 19.32
N THR A 70 3.82 -1.24 20.39
CA THR A 70 4.65 -2.32 20.92
C THR A 70 3.96 -3.03 22.08
N ALA A 71 4.17 -4.34 22.20
CA ALA A 71 3.55 -5.21 23.22
C ALA A 71 3.95 -4.87 24.67
N ASN A 72 4.90 -3.96 24.87
CA ASN A 72 5.37 -3.57 26.19
C ASN A 72 5.39 -2.05 26.34
N SER A 73 4.89 -1.61 27.50
CA SER A 73 5.20 -0.39 28.22
C SER A 73 4.28 0.82 28.07
N TYR A 74 4.19 1.50 29.21
CA TYR A 74 3.83 2.88 29.53
C TYR A 74 4.23 3.96 28.48
N TYR A 75 5.10 3.62 27.52
CA TYR A 75 5.65 4.46 26.45
C TYR A 75 5.48 3.83 25.04
N GLY A 76 4.63 2.82 24.84
CA GLY A 76 4.61 2.01 23.60
C GLY A 76 3.63 2.47 22.50
N LYS A 77 3.23 3.74 22.45
CA LYS A 77 2.03 4.19 21.70
C LYS A 77 2.23 5.55 21.04
N PHE A 78 2.83 5.55 19.84
CA PHE A 78 3.21 6.78 19.17
C PHE A 78 2.57 6.89 17.79
N CYS A 79 3.33 6.72 16.70
CA CYS A 79 2.86 6.89 15.32
C CYS A 79 2.90 5.57 14.55
N GLY A 80 1.93 5.32 13.68
CA GLY A 80 2.01 4.26 12.67
C GLY A 80 2.47 4.81 11.32
N GLY A 81 3.15 4.00 10.52
CA GLY A 81 3.52 4.35 9.15
C GLY A 81 2.33 4.42 8.20
N GLY A 82 2.45 5.10 7.07
CA GLY A 82 1.43 5.10 6.01
C GLY A 82 1.44 3.81 5.21
N GLY A 83 0.27 3.39 4.71
CA GLY A 83 0.22 2.29 3.74
C GLY A 83 0.75 2.73 2.37
N GLY A 84 1.45 1.83 1.67
CA GLY A 84 1.83 2.08 0.28
C GLY A 84 0.62 2.01 -0.65
N SER A 85 0.60 2.78 -1.73
CA SER A 85 -0.48 2.68 -2.71
C SER A 85 -0.37 1.41 -3.55
N GLY A 86 -1.49 0.96 -4.13
CA GLY A 86 -1.47 -0.09 -5.13
C GLY A 86 -0.62 0.33 -6.33
N GLY A 87 -0.05 -0.65 -6.99
CA GLY A 87 0.69 -0.48 -8.22
C GLY A 87 -0.23 -0.53 -9.44
N SER A 88 0.30 -1.03 -10.55
CA SER A 88 -0.39 -0.97 -11.83
C SER A 88 -0.29 -2.29 -12.60
N VAL A 89 -1.35 -2.60 -13.34
CA VAL A 89 -1.43 -3.80 -14.18
C VAL A 89 -1.97 -3.41 -15.56
N LEU A 90 -1.16 -3.60 -16.60
CA LEU A 90 -1.52 -3.45 -17.99
C LEU A 90 -1.66 -4.82 -18.63
N ILE A 91 -2.83 -5.10 -19.22
CA ILE A 91 -3.06 -6.30 -20.01
C ILE A 91 -3.44 -5.89 -21.42
N ASN A 92 -2.54 -6.18 -22.37
CA ASN A 92 -2.81 -6.05 -23.79
C ASN A 92 -3.08 -7.44 -24.37
N ALA A 93 -4.36 -7.79 -24.52
CA ALA A 93 -4.80 -9.08 -25.03
C ALA A 93 -6.11 -8.93 -25.78
N SER A 94 -6.32 -9.75 -26.81
CA SER A 94 -7.61 -9.82 -27.51
C SER A 94 -8.73 -10.44 -26.66
N LYS A 95 -8.38 -11.27 -25.68
CA LYS A 95 -9.32 -11.95 -24.79
C LYS A 95 -8.70 -12.24 -23.43
N VAL A 96 -9.43 -11.91 -22.36
CA VAL A 96 -9.13 -12.31 -20.98
C VAL A 96 -10.29 -13.16 -20.48
N VAL A 97 -10.03 -14.36 -19.98
CA VAL A 97 -11.07 -15.32 -19.55
C VAL A 97 -10.70 -16.00 -18.24
N GLY A 98 -11.71 -16.57 -17.57
CA GLY A 98 -11.57 -17.33 -16.35
C GLY A 98 -12.21 -16.62 -15.15
N SER A 99 -11.82 -17.04 -13.95
CA SER A 99 -12.41 -16.60 -12.68
C SER A 99 -11.39 -16.25 -11.59
N GLY A 100 -10.11 -16.17 -11.96
CA GLY A 100 -9.06 -15.72 -11.05
C GLY A 100 -9.14 -14.22 -10.76
N VAL A 101 -8.12 -13.69 -10.07
CA VAL A 101 -8.15 -12.34 -9.50
C VAL A 101 -7.04 -11.46 -10.07
N ILE A 102 -7.39 -10.22 -10.41
CA ILE A 102 -6.44 -9.13 -10.67
C ILE A 102 -6.68 -8.08 -9.59
N GLU A 103 -5.65 -7.75 -8.81
CA GLU A 103 -5.79 -6.86 -7.65
C GLU A 103 -4.65 -5.83 -7.55
N VAL A 104 -5.05 -4.57 -7.33
CA VAL A 104 -4.18 -3.40 -7.15
C VAL A 104 -4.65 -2.57 -5.95
N LYS A 105 -4.62 -3.17 -4.76
CA LYS A 105 -5.01 -2.52 -3.51
C LYS A 105 -3.86 -1.73 -2.90
N GLY A 106 -4.19 -0.59 -2.29
CA GLY A 106 -3.28 0.04 -1.34
C GLY A 106 -3.16 -0.78 -0.06
N GLY A 107 -2.00 -0.67 0.58
CA GLY A 107 -1.77 -1.19 1.92
C GLY A 107 -2.49 -0.37 2.98
N ALA A 108 -2.74 -0.99 4.13
CA ALA A 108 -3.33 -0.30 5.27
C ALA A 108 -2.31 0.64 5.93
N GLY A 109 -2.79 1.77 6.46
CA GLY A 109 -2.00 2.56 7.40
C GLY A 109 -1.72 1.78 8.69
N GLY A 110 -0.52 1.91 9.21
CA GLY A 110 -0.12 1.39 10.50
C GLY A 110 -0.89 2.06 11.64
N ARG A 111 -1.18 1.29 12.68
CA ARG A 111 -1.93 1.74 13.85
C ARG A 111 -1.08 2.70 14.69
N GLY A 112 -1.61 3.90 14.91
CA GLY A 112 -1.11 4.85 15.90
C GLY A 112 -1.52 4.48 17.33
N GLY A 113 -0.86 5.08 18.32
CA GLY A 113 -1.15 4.89 19.74
C GLY A 113 -2.52 5.42 20.22
N TYR A 114 -2.90 5.08 21.45
CA TYR A 114 -4.12 5.58 22.10
C TYR A 114 -4.02 7.09 22.43
N ARG A 115 -5.18 7.76 22.41
CA ARG A 115 -5.33 9.17 22.80
C ARG A 115 -4.98 9.37 24.28
N TYR A 116 -4.00 10.23 24.57
CA TYR A 116 -3.84 10.84 25.90
C TYR A 116 -3.79 12.36 25.70
N GLY A 117 -4.81 13.07 26.19
CA GLY A 117 -4.93 14.53 26.05
C GLY A 117 -5.21 15.01 24.62
N SER A 118 -4.66 16.17 24.24
CA SER A 118 -4.86 16.84 22.95
C SER A 118 -3.96 16.36 21.81
N GLN A 119 -3.10 15.35 22.04
CA GLN A 119 -2.18 14.83 21.02
C GLN A 119 -2.86 13.74 20.18
N MET A 120 -3.20 14.08 18.94
CA MET A 120 -3.67 13.12 17.93
C MET A 120 -2.48 12.43 17.28
N TYR A 121 -2.39 11.10 17.40
CA TYR A 121 -1.48 10.30 16.58
C TYR A 121 -2.26 9.74 15.40
N ALA A 122 -2.19 10.44 14.26
CA ALA A 122 -2.70 9.89 13.02
C ALA A 122 -1.92 8.61 12.69
N GLY A 123 -2.64 7.52 12.38
CA GLY A 123 -2.06 6.47 11.55
C GLY A 123 -1.73 7.09 10.19
N GLY A 124 -0.61 6.71 9.59
CA GLY A 124 -0.23 7.25 8.29
C GLY A 124 -1.35 6.98 7.27
N GLY A 125 -1.97 8.04 6.77
CA GLY A 125 -2.85 7.95 5.60
C GLY A 125 -1.98 7.77 4.36
N GLY A 126 -2.46 6.93 3.44
CA GLY A 126 -1.91 6.80 2.08
C GLY A 126 -2.25 8.00 1.20
#